data_AF-A0A939GWF7-F1
#
_entry.id   AF-A0A939GWF7-F1
#
_cell.length_a   1.000
_cell.length_b   1.000
_cell.length_c   1.000
_cell.angle_alpha   90.00
_cell.angle_beta   90.00
_cell.angle_gamma   90.00
#
_symmetry.space_group_name_H-M   'P 1'
#
loop_
_entity.id
_entity.type
_entity.pdbx_description
1 polymer ?
#
loop_
_entity_poly.entity_id
_entity_poly.type
_entity_poly.pdbx_seq_one_letter_code
_entity_poly.pdbx_strand_id
1 'polypeptide(L)'
;MYSNSFLSQTATTVVFIDASVSDYQTLQAGIVEGVKSVIISPNQDGIEQISQILQQHPHITTIHILSHGSPGCLYLGNSQLNLTNIHNYTQQLQQWQRQNILLYGCNVAAGDAGAEFIDKLHQITNATISASTTKTGNAALGGNWELEVNIPATDEINPVKNLSPNLSPTKREALNIPPSLPGKGVRGLGSVFNAHTLNTYQGVFAPTLVGNYDTSGYAPGVQVVGNYAYVADWDSGLQIIDISNPTTPTLKGNYDTSGYAFGVQVVGNYAYVADGYSGLQIIDISNPTTPTLKGNYDTSGIAYSVQVVGNYAYVADTYSGLQIIDISNPSNPTLKGNYDTSGYAGGLQVVGNYAYVGDGYSGLQIIDISNPTTPTLKGNYDTSGYAGGLQVVGNYAYVADWDSGLQIIDISNPITPTLKGNYDTSGYAMVVQVVGNYAYVADNNSGLQIIDVSEFNNKAPTNLTLSTSAVAENQIIGTVVGNLTTTDPDTGDTFTYS
;
A
#
# COMPACT_ATOMS: atom_id res chain seq x y z
N MET A 1 27.60 12.92 12.24
CA MET A 1 27.29 14.07 13.10
C MET A 1 26.16 14.84 12.43
N TYR A 2 24.91 14.54 12.79
CA TYR A 2 23.74 15.23 12.22
C TYR A 2 23.38 16.40 13.15
N SER A 3 23.30 17.59 12.57
CA SER A 3 23.06 18.84 13.30
C SER A 3 21.60 18.95 13.73
N ASN A 4 21.30 18.54 14.96
CA ASN A 4 20.12 19.02 15.67
C ASN A 4 20.31 20.53 15.89
N SER A 5 19.59 21.36 15.13
CA SER A 5 19.60 22.81 15.39
C SER A 5 18.99 23.04 16.77
N PHE A 6 19.80 23.47 17.74
CA PHE A 6 19.36 23.77 19.09
C PHE A 6 18.18 24.76 19.05
N LEU A 7 17.09 24.42 19.76
CA LEU A 7 15.92 25.27 19.92
C LEU A 7 16.35 26.62 20.53
N SER A 8 15.95 27.74 19.91
CA SER A 8 16.18 29.08 20.49
C SER A 8 15.43 29.20 21.82
N GLN A 9 16.06 29.82 22.82
CA GLN A 9 15.43 30.10 24.13
C GLN A 9 14.18 31.01 24.04
N THR A 10 13.87 31.55 22.86
CA THR A 10 12.72 32.44 22.62
C THR A 10 11.51 31.77 21.99
N ALA A 11 11.63 30.53 21.49
CA ALA A 11 10.52 29.86 20.80
C ALA A 11 9.51 29.26 21.80
N THR A 12 8.27 29.75 21.81
CA THR A 12 7.20 29.27 22.70
C THR A 12 6.35 28.16 22.09
N THR A 13 6.49 27.92 20.77
CA THR A 13 5.75 26.91 20.01
C THR A 13 6.73 25.96 19.31
N VAL A 14 6.45 24.66 19.37
CA VAL A 14 7.22 23.62 18.67
C VAL A 14 6.29 22.66 17.95
N VAL A 15 6.74 22.17 16.80
CA VAL A 15 6.05 21.15 15.99
C VAL A 15 6.86 19.86 16.03
N PHE A 16 6.33 18.83 16.67
CA PHE A 16 6.85 17.47 16.58
C PHE A 16 6.23 16.80 15.35
N ILE A 17 7.07 16.25 14.47
CA ILE A 17 6.64 15.50 13.29
C ILE A 17 7.18 14.08 13.42
N ASP A 18 6.29 13.11 13.40
CA ASP A 18 6.68 11.71 13.38
C ASP A 18 7.21 11.30 12.01
N ALA A 19 8.40 10.68 11.98
CA ALA A 19 9.04 10.28 10.73
C ALA A 19 8.32 9.15 9.99
N SER A 20 7.37 8.45 10.64
CA SER A 20 6.54 7.42 9.98
C SER A 20 5.42 8.03 9.13
N VAL A 21 5.14 9.32 9.26
CA VAL A 21 4.21 10.02 8.38
C VAL A 21 4.84 10.16 6.99
N SER A 22 4.09 9.77 5.96
CA SER A 22 4.54 9.75 4.57
C SER A 22 5.07 11.12 4.11
N ASP A 23 6.31 11.20 3.60
CA ASP A 23 6.92 12.46 3.15
C ASP A 23 6.91 13.58 4.22
N TYR A 24 7.26 13.24 5.47
CA TYR A 24 7.35 14.20 6.57
C TYR A 24 8.28 15.39 6.27
N GLN A 25 9.21 15.26 5.33
CA GLN A 25 10.12 16.31 4.88
C GLN A 25 9.35 17.48 4.23
N THR A 26 8.28 17.21 3.46
CA THR A 26 7.40 18.25 2.93
C THR A 26 6.66 18.99 4.03
N LEU A 27 6.23 18.30 5.09
CA LEU A 27 5.71 18.98 6.28
C LEU A 27 6.79 19.84 6.92
N GLN A 28 7.97 19.29 7.19
CA GLN A 28 9.06 20.02 7.81
C GLN A 28 9.44 21.29 7.04
N ALA A 29 9.56 21.20 5.71
CA ALA A 29 9.84 22.34 4.83
C ALA A 29 8.69 23.35 4.80
N GLY A 30 7.47 22.91 5.11
CA GLY A 30 6.27 23.73 5.13
C GLY A 30 6.10 24.62 6.36
N ILE A 31 6.92 24.42 7.40
CA ILE A 31 6.82 25.16 8.65
C ILE A 31 7.20 26.63 8.45
N VAL A 32 6.39 27.54 8.99
CA VAL A 32 6.62 28.99 8.86
C VAL A 32 7.88 29.42 9.60
N GLU A 33 8.50 30.49 9.11
CA GLU A 33 9.71 31.05 9.73
C GLU A 33 9.47 31.43 11.20
N GLY A 34 10.43 31.08 12.06
CA GLY A 34 10.37 31.35 13.51
C GLY A 34 9.71 30.24 14.34
N VAL A 35 8.99 29.30 13.72
CA VAL A 35 8.51 28.08 14.38
C VAL A 35 9.54 26.98 14.22
N LYS A 36 9.78 26.20 15.28
CA LYS A 36 10.76 25.11 15.27
C LYS A 36 10.07 23.77 15.13
N SER A 37 10.71 22.89 14.37
CA SER A 37 10.30 21.50 14.17
C SER A 37 11.26 20.54 14.87
N VAL A 38 10.73 19.44 15.37
CA VAL A 38 11.50 18.30 15.86
C VAL A 38 10.99 17.06 15.14
N ILE A 39 11.91 16.27 14.58
CA ILE A 39 11.56 14.99 13.97
C ILE A 39 11.67 13.89 15.03
N ILE A 40 10.59 13.14 15.21
CA ILE A 40 10.58 11.97 16.10
C ILE A 40 11.18 10.81 15.31
N SER A 41 12.25 10.23 15.85
CA SER A 41 12.92 9.08 15.24
C SER A 41 12.03 7.83 15.31
N PRO A 42 11.93 7.06 14.21
CA PRO A 42 11.10 5.85 14.17
C PRO A 42 11.69 4.70 15.01
N ASN A 43 12.96 4.81 15.43
CA ASN A 43 13.69 3.73 16.11
C ASN A 43 13.75 3.88 17.64
N GLN A 44 13.06 4.88 18.19
CA GLN A 44 13.05 5.18 19.62
C GLN A 44 11.62 5.46 20.07
N ASP A 45 11.36 5.35 21.36
CA ASP A 45 10.05 5.67 21.92
C ASP A 45 9.75 7.15 21.72
N GLY A 46 8.71 7.48 20.95
CA GLY A 46 8.39 8.86 20.62
C GLY A 46 7.92 9.67 21.82
N ILE A 47 7.30 9.03 22.81
CA ILE A 47 6.84 9.69 24.03
C ILE A 47 8.04 10.12 24.88
N GLU A 48 9.08 9.27 24.98
CA GLU A 48 10.32 9.62 25.66
C GLU A 48 11.08 10.75 24.95
N GLN A 49 11.17 10.70 23.61
CA GLN A 49 11.82 11.74 22.81
C GLN A 49 11.17 13.13 23.03
N ILE A 50 9.84 13.22 22.94
CA ILE A 50 9.10 14.47 23.19
C ILE A 50 9.37 14.94 24.63
N SER A 51 9.27 14.04 25.60
CA SER A 51 9.44 14.36 27.03
C SER A 51 10.80 14.95 27.34
N GLN A 52 11.89 14.34 26.82
CA GLN A 52 13.25 14.83 27.02
C GLN A 52 13.45 16.24 26.45
N ILE A 53 12.88 16.52 25.27
CA ILE A 53 12.96 17.85 24.65
C ILE A 53 12.18 18.87 25.47
N LEU A 54 10.98 18.51 25.92
CA LEU A 54 10.17 19.40 26.75
C LEU A 54 10.82 19.68 28.10
N GLN A 55 11.51 18.72 28.70
CA GLN A 55 12.26 18.91 29.94
C GLN A 55 13.42 19.91 29.77
N GLN A 56 14.11 19.88 28.63
CA GLN A 56 15.22 20.80 28.33
C GLN A 56 14.74 22.21 27.92
N HIS A 57 13.45 22.37 27.59
CA HIS A 57 12.87 23.60 27.05
C HIS A 57 11.58 24.00 27.78
N PRO A 58 11.68 24.43 29.06
CA PRO A 58 10.52 24.76 29.89
C PRO A 58 9.75 26.01 29.44
N HIS A 59 10.32 26.82 28.55
CA HIS A 59 9.68 28.02 27.99
C HIS A 59 8.67 27.71 26.87
N ILE A 60 8.66 26.49 26.35
CA ILE A 60 7.66 26.03 25.38
C ILE A 60 6.30 25.99 26.08
N THR A 61 5.27 26.54 25.45
CA THR A 61 3.89 26.58 25.99
C THR A 61 2.90 25.90 25.07
N THR A 62 3.19 25.79 23.77
CA THR A 62 2.33 25.16 22.78
C THR A 62 3.11 24.10 22.00
N ILE A 63 2.56 22.89 21.92
CA ILE A 63 3.13 21.80 21.11
C ILE A 63 2.11 21.33 20.07
N HIS A 64 2.59 21.14 18.85
CA HIS A 64 1.84 20.47 17.79
C HIS A 64 2.50 19.11 17.57
N ILE A 65 1.72 18.04 17.53
CA ILE A 65 2.21 16.69 17.27
C ILE A 65 1.52 16.18 16.00
N LEU A 66 2.31 15.94 14.95
CA LEU A 66 1.84 15.37 13.70
C LEU A 66 2.30 13.91 13.65
N SER A 67 1.34 12.99 13.60
CA SER A 67 1.61 11.56 13.59
C SER A 67 0.47 10.80 12.93
N HIS A 68 0.68 9.52 12.64
CA HIS A 68 -0.46 8.63 12.39
C HIS A 68 -1.33 8.53 13.66
N GLY A 69 -2.60 8.16 13.48
CA GLY A 69 -3.55 8.02 14.57
C GLY A 69 -4.69 7.06 14.23
N SER A 70 -5.35 6.59 15.28
CA SER A 70 -6.62 5.84 15.23
C SER A 70 -7.44 6.16 16.48
N PRO A 71 -8.75 5.82 16.55
CA PRO A 71 -9.58 6.12 17.71
C PRO A 71 -8.92 5.71 19.05
N GLY A 72 -8.55 6.70 19.87
CA GLY A 72 -7.92 6.51 21.17
C GLY A 72 -6.43 6.13 21.16
N CYS A 73 -5.72 6.33 20.03
CA CYS A 73 -4.32 5.96 19.88
C CYS A 73 -3.52 6.96 19.02
N LEU A 74 -2.31 7.31 19.47
CA LEU A 74 -1.27 7.99 18.69
C LEU A 74 -0.08 7.06 18.45
N TYR A 75 0.49 7.07 17.25
CA TYR A 75 1.70 6.33 16.91
C TYR A 75 2.89 7.28 16.92
N LEU A 76 3.88 7.07 17.79
CA LEU A 76 5.00 7.99 18.01
C LEU A 76 6.32 7.22 18.08
N GLY A 77 7.19 7.40 17.09
CA GLY A 77 8.42 6.64 16.93
C GLY A 77 8.13 5.16 16.76
N ASN A 78 8.72 4.31 17.61
CA ASN A 78 8.39 2.88 17.69
C ASN A 78 7.34 2.54 18.77
N SER A 79 6.71 3.54 19.39
CA SER A 79 5.74 3.35 20.47
C SER A 79 4.34 3.80 20.07
N GLN A 80 3.36 3.38 20.86
CA GLN A 80 1.97 3.84 20.76
C GLN A 80 1.60 4.48 22.08
N LEU A 81 0.84 5.58 22.05
CA LEU A 81 0.19 6.13 23.24
C LEU A 81 -1.31 5.89 23.13
N ASN A 82 -1.87 5.04 24.00
CA ASN A 82 -3.27 4.64 23.96
C ASN A 82 -3.84 4.35 25.36
N LEU A 83 -5.14 4.05 25.44
CA LEU A 83 -5.84 3.80 26.72
C LEU A 83 -5.24 2.67 27.57
N THR A 84 -4.58 1.69 26.97
CA THR A 84 -4.02 0.54 27.67
C THR A 84 -2.70 0.88 28.36
N ASN A 85 -1.91 1.81 27.81
CA ASN A 85 -0.57 2.11 28.30
C ASN A 85 -0.37 3.56 28.79
N ILE A 86 -1.36 4.44 28.64
CA ILE A 86 -1.24 5.86 29.01
C ILE A 86 -0.78 6.07 30.47
N HIS A 87 -1.20 5.21 31.39
CA HIS A 87 -0.79 5.29 32.79
C HIS A 87 0.67 4.88 33.02
N ASN A 88 1.25 4.05 32.16
CA ASN A 88 2.66 3.68 32.22
C ASN A 88 3.56 4.89 31.89
N TYR A 89 3.05 5.83 31.07
CA TYR A 89 3.74 7.06 30.70
C TYR A 89 3.40 8.26 31.60
N THR A 90 2.76 8.06 32.76
CA THR A 90 2.30 9.17 33.61
C THR A 90 3.44 10.16 33.96
N GLN A 91 4.63 9.66 34.28
CA GLN A 91 5.77 10.52 34.65
C GLN A 91 6.25 11.36 33.45
N GLN A 92 6.29 10.77 32.27
CA GLN A 92 6.66 11.43 31.01
C GLN A 92 5.61 12.48 30.63
N LEU A 93 4.32 12.11 30.64
CA LEU A 93 3.21 12.97 30.27
C LEU A 93 3.02 14.14 31.25
N GLN A 94 3.33 13.97 32.53
CA GLN A 94 3.37 15.11 33.47
C GLN A 94 4.39 16.18 33.06
N GLN A 95 5.45 15.82 32.33
CA GLN A 95 6.40 16.79 31.78
C GLN A 95 5.80 17.56 30.59
N TRP A 96 4.72 17.07 30.00
CA TRP A 96 3.97 17.71 28.92
C TRP A 96 2.94 18.72 29.45
N GLN A 97 2.98 19.07 30.74
CA GLN A 97 2.24 20.19 31.32
C GLN A 97 2.56 21.50 30.59
N ARG A 98 1.84 21.74 29.50
CA ARG A 98 1.97 22.86 28.58
C ARG A 98 0.61 23.53 28.50
N GLN A 99 0.55 24.76 28.01
CA GLN A 99 -0.74 25.44 27.87
C GLN A 99 -1.60 24.72 26.84
N ASN A 100 -1.01 24.35 25.70
CA ASN A 100 -1.73 23.74 24.58
C ASN A 100 -0.97 22.54 23.99
N ILE A 101 -1.69 21.45 23.78
CA ILE A 101 -1.25 20.26 23.04
C ILE A 101 -2.24 20.04 21.90
N LEU A 102 -1.74 20.15 20.67
CA LEU A 102 -2.54 19.95 19.45
C LEU A 102 -2.12 18.65 18.78
N LEU A 103 -3.05 17.71 18.68
CA LEU A 103 -2.82 16.35 18.18
C LEU A 103 -3.39 16.20 16.78
N TYR A 104 -2.50 16.20 15.79
CA TYR A 104 -2.80 15.92 14.39
C TYR A 104 -2.50 14.45 14.11
N GLY A 105 -3.35 13.59 14.65
CA GLY A 105 -3.45 12.20 14.25
C GLY A 105 -4.83 11.91 13.69
N CYS A 106 -4.90 11.06 12.67
CA CYS A 106 -6.16 10.69 12.03
C CYS A 106 -7.14 10.07 13.05
N ASN A 107 -8.36 10.61 13.19
CA ASN A 107 -9.43 10.06 14.03
C ASN A 107 -9.09 9.83 15.52
N VAL A 108 -8.03 10.43 16.08
CA VAL A 108 -7.55 10.13 17.45
C VAL A 108 -8.64 10.33 18.51
N ALA A 109 -9.47 11.36 18.34
CA ALA A 109 -10.56 11.69 19.26
C ALA A 109 -11.91 11.09 18.84
N ALA A 110 -11.95 10.24 17.80
CA ALA A 110 -13.20 9.68 17.31
C ALA A 110 -13.79 8.62 18.25
N GLY A 111 -15.11 8.63 18.42
CA GLY A 111 -15.85 7.65 19.21
C GLY A 111 -15.53 7.65 20.71
N ASP A 112 -16.11 6.69 21.44
CA ASP A 112 -15.98 6.59 22.90
C ASP A 112 -14.52 6.41 23.35
N ALA A 113 -13.76 5.59 22.62
CA ALA A 113 -12.35 5.36 22.90
C ALA A 113 -11.51 6.63 22.71
N GLY A 114 -11.77 7.40 21.65
CA GLY A 114 -11.11 8.67 21.41
C GLY A 114 -11.43 9.71 22.47
N ALA A 115 -12.71 9.86 22.84
CA ALA A 115 -13.12 10.77 23.89
C ALA A 115 -12.45 10.43 25.24
N GLU A 116 -12.47 9.15 25.65
CA GLU A 116 -11.81 8.72 26.90
C GLU A 116 -10.30 8.95 26.88
N PHE A 117 -9.66 8.73 25.73
CA PHE A 117 -8.22 8.93 25.58
C PHE A 117 -7.84 10.39 25.77
N ILE A 118 -8.56 11.31 25.11
CA ILE A 118 -8.31 12.75 25.24
C ILE A 118 -8.57 13.23 26.67
N ASP A 119 -9.64 12.74 27.32
CA ASP A 119 -9.93 13.04 28.73
C ASP A 119 -8.80 12.61 29.66
N LYS A 120 -8.29 11.38 29.52
CA LYS A 120 -7.18 10.88 30.36
C LYS A 120 -5.89 11.64 30.11
N LEU A 121 -5.59 11.94 28.85
CA LEU A 121 -4.41 12.74 28.51
C LEU A 121 -4.49 14.14 29.11
N HIS A 122 -5.66 14.78 29.03
CA HIS A 122 -5.94 16.06 29.69
C HIS A 122 -5.75 15.95 31.21
N GLN A 123 -6.28 14.93 31.87
CA GLN A 123 -6.14 14.75 33.32
C GLN A 123 -4.68 14.59 33.77
N ILE A 124 -3.84 13.90 32.98
CA ILE A 124 -2.44 13.68 33.33
C ILE A 124 -1.59 14.93 33.08
N THR A 125 -1.86 15.64 31.98
CA THR A 125 -1.06 16.78 31.52
C THR A 125 -1.57 18.12 32.04
N ASN A 126 -2.81 18.21 32.50
CA ASN A 126 -3.57 19.45 32.77
C ASN A 126 -3.51 20.49 31.63
N ALA A 127 -3.16 20.06 30.41
CA ALA A 127 -3.02 20.93 29.25
C ALA A 127 -4.36 21.10 28.53
N THR A 128 -4.50 22.18 27.78
CA THR A 128 -5.57 22.24 26.77
C THR A 128 -5.26 21.23 25.67
N ILE A 129 -6.10 20.21 25.48
CA ILE A 129 -5.90 19.19 24.44
C ILE A 129 -6.85 19.47 23.27
N SER A 130 -6.30 19.60 22.08
CA SER A 130 -7.08 19.64 20.83
C SER A 130 -6.75 18.44 19.96
N ALA A 131 -7.75 17.78 19.38
CA ALA A 131 -7.55 16.57 18.58
C ALA A 131 -8.64 16.39 17.52
N SER A 132 -8.33 15.61 16.48
CA SER A 132 -9.24 15.34 15.37
C SER A 132 -10.12 14.12 15.62
N THR A 133 -11.41 14.24 15.31
CA THR A 133 -12.41 13.17 15.23
C THR A 133 -12.57 12.62 13.81
N THR A 134 -11.93 13.26 12.83
CA THR A 134 -12.06 12.94 11.42
C THR A 134 -10.70 12.65 10.78
N LYS A 135 -10.70 12.41 9.47
CA LYS A 135 -9.50 12.16 8.68
C LYS A 135 -8.65 13.44 8.67
N THR A 136 -7.42 13.40 9.19
CA THR A 136 -6.54 14.59 9.25
C THR A 136 -5.67 14.73 7.99
N GLY A 137 -5.95 15.69 7.11
CA GLY A 137 -5.20 15.86 5.86
C GLY A 137 -5.92 16.62 4.74
N ASN A 138 -5.57 16.30 3.48
CA ASN A 138 -6.09 16.98 2.30
C ASN A 138 -7.61 16.79 2.11
N ALA A 139 -8.33 17.89 1.85
CA ALA A 139 -9.76 17.89 1.55
C ALA A 139 -10.12 17.07 0.31
N ALA A 140 -9.28 17.07 -0.73
CA ALA A 140 -9.49 16.25 -1.92
C ALA A 140 -9.42 14.73 -1.63
N LEU A 141 -8.75 14.34 -0.53
CA LEU A 141 -8.65 12.95 -0.07
C LEU A 141 -9.62 12.66 1.09
N GLY A 142 -10.62 13.52 1.29
CA GLY A 142 -11.67 13.38 2.30
C GLY A 142 -11.24 13.74 3.73
N GLY A 143 -10.11 14.40 3.92
CA GLY A 143 -9.65 14.88 5.23
C GLY A 143 -9.73 16.39 5.42
N ASN A 144 -9.36 16.86 6.59
CA ASN A 144 -9.17 18.29 6.87
C ASN A 144 -8.12 18.48 7.98
N TRP A 145 -7.72 19.72 8.26
CA TRP A 145 -6.74 20.03 9.31
C TRP A 145 -7.37 20.70 10.54
N GLU A 146 -8.69 20.55 10.70
CA GLU A 146 -9.42 21.05 11.85
C GLU A 146 -9.34 20.05 13.01
N LEU A 147 -9.32 20.57 14.24
CA LEU A 147 -9.38 19.77 15.46
C LEU A 147 -10.74 20.01 16.11
N GLU A 148 -11.66 19.05 15.96
CA GLU A 148 -13.05 19.21 16.37
C GLU A 148 -13.23 19.06 17.89
N VAL A 149 -12.31 18.38 18.57
CA VAL A 149 -12.30 18.26 20.03
C VAL A 149 -11.31 19.25 20.61
N ASN A 150 -11.75 19.99 21.64
CA ASN A 150 -10.93 20.89 22.44
C ASN A 150 -11.37 20.79 23.91
N ILE A 151 -10.48 20.32 24.78
CA ILE A 151 -10.69 20.28 26.24
C ILE A 151 -9.77 21.33 26.86
N PRO A 152 -10.30 22.42 27.44
CA PRO A 152 -9.49 23.49 28.02
C PRO A 152 -8.80 23.05 29.31
N ALA A 153 -7.62 23.60 29.59
CA ALA A 153 -6.96 23.47 30.89
C ALA A 153 -7.88 23.93 32.03
N THR A 154 -7.85 23.24 33.18
CA THR A 154 -8.62 23.63 34.37
C THR A 154 -7.76 24.38 35.38
N ASP A 155 -8.30 25.45 35.97
CA ASP A 155 -7.63 26.27 37.00
C ASP A 155 -7.54 25.56 38.38
N GLU A 156 -8.19 24.40 38.56
CA GLU A 156 -8.19 23.66 39.82
C GLU A 156 -7.37 22.36 39.74
N ILE A 157 -6.28 22.29 40.50
CA ILE A 157 -5.64 21.03 40.89
C ILE A 157 -6.60 20.30 41.83
N ASN A 158 -7.51 19.49 41.30
CA ASN A 158 -8.27 18.56 42.13
C ASN A 158 -7.40 17.31 42.38
N PRO A 159 -6.95 17.05 43.63
CA PRO A 159 -6.16 15.87 43.93
C PRO A 159 -7.01 14.62 43.64
N VAL A 160 -6.44 13.74 42.80
CA VAL A 160 -6.92 12.41 42.40
C VAL A 160 -7.98 11.84 43.36
N LYS A 161 -9.26 11.90 42.96
CA LYS A 161 -10.25 10.95 43.48
C LYS A 161 -9.97 9.63 42.79
N ASN A 162 -9.43 8.66 43.55
CA ASN A 162 -9.40 7.25 43.17
C ASN A 162 -10.83 6.80 42.82
N LEU A 163 -11.17 6.84 41.53
CA LEU A 163 -12.37 6.19 40.99
C LEU A 163 -11.97 4.77 40.65
N SER A 164 -12.57 3.83 41.37
CA SER A 164 -12.41 2.39 41.15
C SER A 164 -12.73 2.00 39.69
N PRO A 165 -12.10 0.95 39.13
CA PRO A 165 -12.11 0.65 37.69
C PRO A 165 -13.42 0.00 37.18
N ASN A 166 -14.56 0.22 37.82
CA ASN A 166 -15.84 -0.35 37.39
C ASN A 166 -17.01 0.60 37.66
N LEU A 167 -17.35 1.41 36.66
CA LEU A 167 -18.61 2.15 36.61
C LEU A 167 -19.32 1.77 35.31
N SER A 168 -20.53 1.22 35.44
CA SER A 168 -21.38 0.85 34.32
C SER A 168 -21.85 2.09 33.53
N PRO A 169 -22.20 1.94 32.22
CA PRO A 169 -22.62 3.06 31.36
C PRO A 169 -23.77 3.89 31.95
N THR A 170 -24.64 3.25 32.71
CA THR A 170 -25.85 3.83 33.32
C THR A 170 -25.62 4.79 34.48
N LYS A 171 -24.39 4.99 34.98
CA LYS A 171 -24.10 5.98 36.04
C LYS A 171 -23.47 7.29 35.55
N ARG A 172 -23.13 7.41 34.26
CA ARG A 172 -22.60 8.67 33.69
C ARG A 172 -23.67 9.78 33.60
N GLU A 173 -24.95 9.44 33.54
CA GLU A 173 -26.05 10.44 33.56
C GLU A 173 -26.31 11.07 34.94
N ALA A 174 -25.70 10.56 36.02
CA ALA A 174 -25.93 11.05 37.39
C ALA A 174 -24.82 11.98 37.92
N LEU A 175 -23.78 12.25 37.13
CA LEU A 175 -22.80 13.31 37.38
C LEU A 175 -22.93 14.28 36.21
N ASN A 176 -23.30 15.54 36.47
CA ASN A 176 -23.37 16.64 35.50
C ASN A 176 -21.99 16.97 34.87
N ILE A 177 -21.35 16.00 34.23
CA ILE A 177 -20.23 16.21 33.32
C ILE A 177 -20.91 16.52 31.99
N PRO A 178 -20.87 17.77 31.49
CA PRO A 178 -21.50 18.10 30.23
C PRO A 178 -20.89 17.23 29.12
N PRO A 179 -21.71 16.65 28.21
CA PRO A 179 -21.18 16.07 26.98
C PRO A 179 -20.31 17.12 26.30
N SER A 180 -19.15 16.70 25.78
CA SER A 180 -18.24 17.56 25.03
C SER A 180 -19.04 18.38 24.02
N LEU A 181 -19.10 19.70 24.25
CA LEU A 181 -19.75 20.60 23.30
C LEU A 181 -18.94 20.52 22.00
N PRO A 182 -19.58 20.29 20.83
CA PRO A 182 -18.90 20.45 19.55
C PRO A 182 -18.53 21.93 19.41
N GLY A 183 -17.30 22.27 19.80
CA GLY A 183 -16.73 23.59 19.61
C GLY A 183 -16.50 23.82 18.13
N LYS A 184 -16.60 25.08 17.68
CA LYS A 184 -16.03 25.47 16.38
C LYS A 184 -14.55 25.10 16.41
N GLY A 185 -14.12 24.18 15.54
CA GLY A 185 -12.77 23.62 15.55
C GLY A 185 -11.67 24.68 15.67
N VAL A 186 -10.61 24.35 16.39
CA VAL A 186 -9.43 25.23 16.46
C VAL A 186 -8.75 25.18 15.08
N ARG A 187 -8.61 26.33 14.41
CA ARG A 187 -7.78 26.45 13.19
C ARG A 187 -6.30 26.33 13.56
N GLY A 188 -5.85 25.11 13.80
CA GLY A 188 -4.62 24.85 14.53
C GLY A 188 -3.33 24.83 13.71
N LEU A 189 -3.36 24.62 12.39
CA LEU A 189 -2.12 24.58 11.59
C LEU A 189 -1.79 25.85 10.81
N GLY A 190 -2.77 26.73 10.55
CA GLY A 190 -2.55 27.92 9.73
C GLY A 190 -1.56 28.94 10.34
N SER A 191 -1.23 28.81 11.62
CA SER A 191 -0.21 29.61 12.31
C SER A 191 1.19 28.99 12.29
N VAL A 192 1.34 27.71 11.93
CA VAL A 192 2.61 26.99 11.99
C VAL A 192 3.05 26.38 10.66
N PHE A 193 2.16 26.23 9.67
CA PHE A 193 2.47 25.82 8.30
C PHE A 193 2.03 26.85 7.28
N ASN A 194 2.75 26.93 6.16
CA ASN A 194 2.30 27.70 5.01
C ASN A 194 1.08 27.03 4.34
N ALA A 195 0.24 27.83 3.69
CA ALA A 195 -1.00 27.35 3.09
C ALA A 195 -0.78 26.39 1.91
N HIS A 196 0.34 26.51 1.19
CA HIS A 196 0.64 25.61 0.08
C HIS A 196 0.82 24.18 0.58
N THR A 197 1.67 23.97 1.60
CA THR A 197 1.90 22.66 2.21
C THR A 197 0.61 22.04 2.74
N LEU A 198 -0.23 22.78 3.45
CA LEU A 198 -1.49 22.23 3.98
C LEU A 198 -2.49 21.83 2.87
N ASN A 199 -2.42 22.48 1.71
CA ASN A 199 -3.30 22.21 0.57
C ASN A 199 -2.79 21.08 -0.33
N THR A 200 -1.49 20.80 -0.35
CA THR A 200 -0.88 19.79 -1.24
C THR A 200 -0.50 18.51 -0.51
N TYR A 201 -0.20 18.58 0.79
CA TYR A 201 0.17 17.41 1.57
C TYR A 201 -1.01 16.45 1.75
N GLN A 202 -0.80 15.17 1.48
CA GLN A 202 -1.88 14.19 1.40
C GLN A 202 -2.63 14.02 2.73
N GLY A 203 -1.90 13.97 3.84
CA GLY A 203 -2.47 13.81 5.18
C GLY A 203 -1.62 12.88 6.04
N VAL A 204 -2.01 12.74 7.30
CA VAL A 204 -1.34 11.86 8.28
C VAL A 204 -2.08 10.53 8.42
N PHE A 205 -2.55 10.01 7.29
CA PHE A 205 -3.40 8.82 7.24
C PHE A 205 -2.54 7.55 7.30
N ALA A 206 -2.84 6.67 8.25
CA ALA A 206 -2.34 5.30 8.22
C ALA A 206 -3.33 4.40 7.47
N PRO A 207 -2.86 3.35 6.77
CA PRO A 207 -3.71 2.23 6.38
C PRO A 207 -4.41 1.69 7.63
N THR A 208 -5.75 1.59 7.58
CA THR A 208 -6.56 0.99 8.65
C THR A 208 -7.14 -0.32 8.16
N LEU A 209 -7.02 -1.37 8.96
CA LEU A 209 -7.68 -2.65 8.68
C LEU A 209 -9.20 -2.44 8.64
N VAL A 210 -9.82 -2.67 7.48
CA VAL A 210 -11.28 -2.53 7.28
C VAL A 210 -12.01 -3.81 7.69
N GLY A 211 -11.46 -4.96 7.35
CA GLY A 211 -11.96 -6.27 7.71
C GLY A 211 -10.92 -7.34 7.37
N ASN A 212 -11.12 -8.55 7.91
CA ASN A 212 -10.30 -9.71 7.65
C ASN A 212 -11.18 -10.96 7.57
N TYR A 213 -10.68 -11.99 6.90
CA TYR A 213 -11.26 -13.32 6.89
C TYR A 213 -10.13 -14.32 6.99
N ASP A 214 -10.20 -15.19 7.98
CA ASP A 214 -9.21 -16.25 8.21
C ASP A 214 -9.65 -17.50 7.44
N THR A 215 -8.91 -17.88 6.40
CA THR A 215 -9.13 -19.14 5.67
C THR A 215 -8.53 -20.31 6.44
N SER A 216 -8.89 -21.55 6.09
CA SER A 216 -8.41 -22.73 6.82
C SER A 216 -6.99 -23.14 6.47
N GLY A 217 -6.49 -22.72 5.30
CA GLY A 217 -5.16 -23.04 4.80
C GLY A 217 -4.19 -21.86 4.81
N TYR A 218 -3.05 -22.08 4.17
CA TYR A 218 -2.14 -21.02 3.79
C TYR A 218 -2.66 -20.43 2.48
N ALA A 219 -2.78 -19.11 2.37
CA ALA A 219 -3.36 -18.43 1.21
C ALA A 219 -2.29 -17.77 0.31
N PRO A 220 -1.49 -18.53 -0.48
CA PRO A 220 -0.41 -17.99 -1.30
C PRO A 220 -0.89 -17.18 -2.51
N GLY A 221 -2.13 -17.38 -2.96
CA GLY A 221 -2.66 -16.74 -4.16
C GLY A 221 -4.08 -16.23 -3.98
N VAL A 222 -4.35 -15.00 -4.45
CA VAL A 222 -5.70 -14.43 -4.45
C VAL A 222 -5.94 -13.65 -5.73
N GLN A 223 -7.15 -13.76 -6.29
CA GLN A 223 -7.64 -12.85 -7.30
C GLN A 223 -9.03 -12.32 -6.92
N VAL A 224 -9.21 -11.01 -7.04
CA VAL A 224 -10.51 -10.36 -6.85
C VAL A 224 -11.22 -10.21 -8.20
N VAL A 225 -12.46 -10.70 -8.29
CA VAL A 225 -13.35 -10.50 -9.44
C VAL A 225 -14.73 -10.08 -8.94
N GLY A 226 -15.11 -8.84 -9.24
CA GLY A 226 -16.35 -8.25 -8.74
C GLY A 226 -16.38 -8.21 -7.21
N ASN A 227 -17.41 -8.83 -6.61
CA ASN A 227 -17.60 -8.88 -5.16
C ASN A 227 -16.98 -10.12 -4.50
N TYR A 228 -16.16 -10.89 -5.22
CA TYR A 228 -15.57 -12.11 -4.70
C TYR A 228 -14.04 -12.06 -4.72
N ALA A 229 -13.42 -12.55 -3.66
CA ALA A 229 -12.02 -12.93 -3.62
C ALA A 229 -11.91 -14.45 -3.78
N TYR A 230 -11.21 -14.90 -4.83
CA TYR A 230 -10.91 -16.30 -5.10
C TYR A 230 -9.51 -16.56 -4.58
N VAL A 231 -9.38 -17.46 -3.61
CA VAL A 231 -8.15 -17.71 -2.88
C VAL A 231 -7.69 -19.14 -3.15
N ALA A 232 -6.47 -19.29 -3.65
CA ALA A 232 -5.73 -20.54 -3.60
C ALA A 232 -5.24 -20.70 -2.16
N ASP A 233 -5.75 -21.71 -1.45
CA ASP A 233 -5.65 -21.88 0.00
C ASP A 233 -4.90 -23.17 0.38
N TRP A 234 -3.83 -23.49 -0.35
CA TRP A 234 -2.95 -24.64 -0.13
C TRP A 234 -3.75 -25.96 -0.03
N ASP A 235 -3.67 -26.67 1.11
CA ASP A 235 -4.40 -27.91 1.40
C ASP A 235 -5.94 -27.77 1.33
N SER A 236 -6.48 -26.56 1.42
CA SER A 236 -7.93 -26.32 1.37
C SER A 236 -8.44 -26.05 -0.06
N GLY A 237 -7.55 -26.10 -1.06
CA GLY A 237 -7.88 -25.88 -2.46
C GLY A 237 -8.35 -24.47 -2.77
N LEU A 238 -9.48 -24.34 -3.48
CA LEU A 238 -10.06 -23.05 -3.86
C LEU A 238 -11.09 -22.58 -2.83
N GLN A 239 -10.88 -21.41 -2.25
CA GLN A 239 -11.88 -20.72 -1.42
C GLN A 239 -12.47 -19.52 -2.17
N ILE A 240 -13.78 -19.30 -2.06
CA ILE A 240 -14.48 -18.16 -2.67
C ILE A 240 -15.09 -17.33 -1.55
N ILE A 241 -14.56 -16.13 -1.31
CA ILE A 241 -14.98 -15.23 -0.23
C ILE A 241 -15.81 -14.10 -0.81
N ASP A 242 -17.02 -13.90 -0.30
CA ASP A 242 -17.86 -12.72 -0.57
C ASP A 242 -17.29 -11.52 0.20
N ILE A 243 -16.83 -10.53 -0.55
CA ILE A 243 -16.24 -9.27 -0.06
C ILE A 243 -17.14 -8.07 -0.37
N SER A 244 -18.43 -8.28 -0.69
CA SER A 244 -19.39 -7.21 -0.95
C SER A 244 -19.55 -6.25 0.23
N ASN A 245 -19.41 -6.74 1.46
CA ASN A 245 -19.16 -5.93 2.64
C ASN A 245 -17.71 -6.13 3.13
N PRO A 246 -16.80 -5.18 2.89
CA PRO A 246 -15.39 -5.34 3.24
C PRO A 246 -15.12 -5.36 4.75
N THR A 247 -16.08 -4.92 5.59
CA THR A 247 -15.94 -4.98 7.05
C THR A 247 -16.33 -6.35 7.63
N THR A 248 -17.09 -7.14 6.87
CA THR A 248 -17.53 -8.48 7.29
C THR A 248 -17.52 -9.46 6.10
N PRO A 249 -16.35 -9.85 5.58
CA PRO A 249 -16.28 -10.83 4.51
C PRO A 249 -16.82 -12.19 4.97
N THR A 250 -17.37 -12.99 4.05
CA THR A 250 -17.94 -14.31 4.37
C THR A 250 -17.59 -15.36 3.32
N LEU A 251 -17.35 -16.62 3.71
CA LEU A 251 -17.19 -17.71 2.75
C LEU A 251 -18.47 -17.91 1.92
N LYS A 252 -18.33 -17.81 0.60
CA LYS A 252 -19.40 -18.06 -0.37
C LYS A 252 -19.49 -19.53 -0.75
N GLY A 253 -18.35 -20.17 -0.98
CA GLY A 253 -18.22 -21.57 -1.37
C GLY A 253 -16.75 -21.95 -1.47
N ASN A 254 -16.47 -23.23 -1.64
CA ASN A 254 -15.12 -23.76 -1.79
C ASN A 254 -15.11 -25.03 -2.64
N TYR A 255 -13.93 -25.36 -3.16
CA TYR A 255 -13.64 -26.63 -3.81
C TYR A 255 -12.29 -27.15 -3.31
N ASP A 256 -12.31 -28.30 -2.65
CA ASP A 256 -11.10 -29.02 -2.22
C ASP A 256 -10.42 -29.65 -3.44
N THR A 257 -9.26 -29.11 -3.83
CA THR A 257 -8.45 -29.62 -4.94
C THR A 257 -7.57 -30.77 -4.46
N SER A 258 -7.02 -31.57 -5.38
CA SER A 258 -6.30 -32.79 -4.98
C SER A 258 -4.86 -32.52 -4.52
N GLY A 259 -4.31 -31.34 -4.78
CA GLY A 259 -2.95 -30.94 -4.45
C GLY A 259 -2.88 -29.72 -3.55
N TYR A 260 -1.84 -28.90 -3.78
CA TYR A 260 -1.58 -27.69 -3.02
C TYR A 260 -1.83 -26.49 -3.91
N ALA A 261 -2.91 -25.74 -3.64
CA ALA A 261 -3.25 -24.58 -4.43
C ALA A 261 -2.27 -23.42 -4.14
N PHE A 262 -1.45 -23.07 -5.13
CA PHE A 262 -0.46 -21.98 -5.06
C PHE A 262 -0.91 -20.71 -5.78
N GLY A 263 -1.54 -20.85 -6.93
CA GLY A 263 -1.98 -19.73 -7.77
C GLY A 263 -3.39 -19.96 -8.31
N VAL A 264 -4.12 -18.87 -8.51
CA VAL A 264 -5.47 -18.90 -9.10
C VAL A 264 -5.64 -17.78 -10.10
N GLN A 265 -6.26 -18.08 -11.24
CA GLN A 265 -6.83 -17.08 -12.11
C GLN A 265 -8.26 -17.43 -12.51
N VAL A 266 -9.17 -16.46 -12.44
CA VAL A 266 -10.55 -16.52 -12.84
C VAL A 266 -10.71 -15.87 -14.21
N VAL A 267 -11.27 -16.63 -15.16
CA VAL A 267 -11.65 -16.14 -16.49
C VAL A 267 -13.06 -16.64 -16.82
N GLY A 268 -13.99 -15.69 -16.94
CA GLY A 268 -15.40 -16.00 -17.15
C GLY A 268 -15.98 -16.83 -16.00
N ASN A 269 -16.45 -18.04 -16.32
CA ASN A 269 -17.08 -18.95 -15.36
C ASN A 269 -16.12 -19.99 -14.78
N TYR A 270 -14.82 -19.86 -15.00
CA TYR A 270 -13.83 -20.84 -14.56
C TYR A 270 -12.77 -20.20 -13.67
N ALA A 271 -12.41 -20.91 -12.60
CA ALA A 271 -11.19 -20.68 -11.84
C ALA A 271 -10.14 -21.72 -12.25
N TYR A 272 -9.00 -21.26 -12.71
CA TYR A 272 -7.83 -22.06 -13.09
C TYR A 272 -6.87 -22.02 -11.91
N VAL A 273 -6.57 -23.17 -11.32
CA VAL A 273 -5.76 -23.28 -10.11
C VAL A 273 -4.47 -24.02 -10.46
N ALA A 274 -3.33 -23.42 -10.16
CA ALA A 274 -2.04 -24.08 -10.12
C ALA A 274 -1.96 -24.85 -8.80
N ASP A 275 -2.14 -26.17 -8.86
CA ASP A 275 -2.44 -27.04 -7.71
C ASP A 275 -1.25 -27.94 -7.32
N GLY A 276 -0.04 -27.40 -7.46
CA GLY A 276 1.20 -28.08 -7.08
C GLY A 276 1.39 -29.38 -7.86
N TYR A 277 1.54 -30.51 -7.14
CA TYR A 277 1.73 -31.85 -7.73
C TYR A 277 0.51 -32.38 -8.52
N SER A 278 -0.66 -31.74 -8.40
CA SER A 278 -1.84 -32.09 -9.19
C SER A 278 -1.94 -31.29 -10.50
N GLY A 279 -0.92 -30.48 -10.81
CA GLY A 279 -0.86 -29.68 -12.02
C GLY A 279 -1.93 -28.59 -12.09
N LEU A 280 -2.58 -28.47 -13.25
CA LEU A 280 -3.64 -27.48 -13.50
C LEU A 280 -5.02 -28.07 -13.18
N GLN A 281 -5.76 -27.43 -12.28
CA GLN A 281 -7.18 -27.73 -12.04
C GLN A 281 -8.06 -26.63 -12.65
N ILE A 282 -9.15 -27.02 -13.32
CA ILE A 282 -10.13 -26.09 -13.91
C ILE A 282 -11.45 -26.30 -13.18
N ILE A 283 -11.86 -25.32 -12.38
CA ILE A 283 -13.05 -25.37 -11.53
C ILE A 283 -14.15 -24.50 -12.15
N ASP A 284 -15.31 -25.08 -12.40
CA ASP A 284 -16.53 -24.36 -12.77
C ASP A 284 -17.08 -23.61 -11.56
N ILE A 285 -17.10 -22.29 -11.67
CA ILE A 285 -17.57 -21.35 -10.65
C ILE A 285 -18.84 -20.61 -11.11
N SER A 286 -19.56 -21.13 -12.12
CA SER A 286 -20.84 -20.58 -12.58
C SER A 286 -21.85 -20.45 -11.42
N ASN A 287 -21.78 -21.36 -10.45
CA ASN A 287 -22.40 -21.19 -9.15
C ASN A 287 -21.32 -21.09 -8.05
N PRO A 288 -21.01 -19.88 -7.54
CA PRO A 288 -19.93 -19.70 -6.56
C PRO A 288 -20.21 -20.33 -5.18
N THR A 289 -21.44 -20.76 -4.89
CA THR A 289 -21.75 -21.49 -3.64
C THR A 289 -21.47 -22.99 -3.74
N THR A 290 -21.38 -23.53 -4.96
CA THR A 290 -21.17 -24.96 -5.21
C THR A 290 -20.27 -25.15 -6.44
N PRO A 291 -18.99 -24.71 -6.35
CA PRO A 291 -18.04 -24.93 -7.44
C PRO A 291 -17.82 -26.42 -7.71
N THR A 292 -17.48 -26.78 -8.95
CA THR A 292 -17.25 -28.19 -9.33
C THR A 292 -16.05 -28.32 -10.28
N LEU A 293 -15.32 -29.44 -10.23
CA LEU A 293 -14.22 -29.69 -11.17
C LEU A 293 -14.77 -29.86 -12.59
N LYS A 294 -14.29 -29.00 -13.50
CA LYS A 294 -14.62 -29.06 -14.92
C LYS A 294 -13.68 -30.00 -15.69
N GLY A 295 -12.40 -29.96 -15.36
CA GLY A 295 -11.32 -30.75 -15.94
C GLY A 295 -9.98 -30.44 -15.27
N ASN A 296 -8.95 -31.22 -15.57
CA ASN A 296 -7.59 -31.01 -15.05
C ASN A 296 -6.54 -31.49 -16.05
N TYR A 297 -5.31 -31.03 -15.86
CA TYR A 297 -4.14 -31.50 -16.58
C TYR A 297 -2.97 -31.69 -15.60
N ASP A 298 -2.45 -32.90 -15.51
CA ASP A 298 -1.26 -33.22 -14.72
C ASP A 298 0.00 -32.68 -15.43
N THR A 299 0.61 -31.62 -14.87
CA THR A 299 1.83 -31.02 -15.42
C THR A 299 3.05 -31.86 -15.04
N SER A 300 4.23 -31.55 -15.60
CA SER A 300 5.41 -32.42 -15.42
C SER A 300 6.14 -32.15 -14.10
N GLY A 301 5.94 -30.98 -13.50
CA GLY A 301 6.52 -30.53 -12.25
C GLY A 301 5.48 -30.15 -11.20
N ILE A 302 5.78 -29.10 -10.44
CA ILE A 302 4.90 -28.55 -9.42
C ILE A 302 4.32 -27.24 -9.97
N ALA A 303 3.02 -27.18 -10.20
CA ALA A 303 2.38 -25.97 -10.72
C ALA A 303 2.31 -24.88 -9.63
N TYR A 304 3.02 -23.77 -9.83
CA TYR A 304 3.10 -22.64 -8.89
C TYR A 304 2.24 -21.44 -9.28
N SER A 305 2.21 -21.10 -10.56
CA SER A 305 1.48 -19.95 -11.08
C SER A 305 0.79 -20.31 -12.40
N VAL A 306 -0.36 -19.70 -12.65
CA VAL A 306 -1.14 -19.89 -13.87
C VAL A 306 -1.60 -18.55 -14.43
N GLN A 307 -1.46 -18.38 -15.74
CA GLN A 307 -2.12 -17.32 -16.48
C GLN A 307 -2.81 -17.85 -17.74
N VAL A 308 -4.06 -17.48 -17.94
CA VAL A 308 -4.92 -17.79 -19.08
C VAL A 308 -4.94 -16.63 -20.04
N VAL A 309 -4.58 -16.91 -21.30
CA VAL A 309 -4.67 -15.96 -22.42
C VAL A 309 -5.32 -16.68 -23.60
N GLY A 310 -6.51 -16.23 -23.99
CA GLY A 310 -7.30 -16.87 -25.04
C GLY A 310 -7.64 -18.31 -24.69
N ASN A 311 -7.20 -19.26 -25.53
CA ASN A 311 -7.46 -20.70 -25.38
C ASN A 311 -6.33 -21.45 -24.66
N TYR A 312 -5.38 -20.75 -24.04
CA TYR A 312 -4.23 -21.37 -23.40
C TYR A 312 -4.13 -20.98 -21.93
N ALA A 313 -3.84 -21.96 -21.08
CA ALA A 313 -3.34 -21.77 -19.73
C ALA A 313 -1.82 -21.98 -19.75
N TYR A 314 -1.08 -20.94 -19.38
CA TYR A 314 0.36 -20.93 -19.21
C TYR A 314 0.63 -21.20 -17.73
N VAL A 315 1.50 -22.16 -17.43
CA VAL A 315 1.79 -22.58 -16.06
C VAL A 315 3.30 -22.53 -15.82
N ALA A 316 3.71 -21.82 -14.76
CA ALA A 316 5.07 -21.94 -14.23
C ALA A 316 5.12 -23.20 -13.35
N ASP A 317 5.95 -24.16 -13.76
CA ASP A 317 5.92 -25.55 -13.32
C ASP A 317 7.26 -25.97 -12.65
N THR A 318 7.88 -25.06 -11.90
CA THR A 318 9.18 -25.23 -11.23
C THR A 318 10.27 -25.70 -12.17
N TYR A 319 10.86 -26.89 -11.94
CA TYR A 319 11.94 -27.47 -12.74
C TYR A 319 11.49 -27.99 -14.12
N SER A 320 10.19 -27.95 -14.43
CA SER A 320 9.68 -28.23 -15.78
C SER A 320 9.47 -26.95 -16.60
N GLY A 321 9.89 -25.80 -16.07
CA GLY A 321 9.82 -24.50 -16.71
C GLY A 321 8.40 -24.04 -17.02
N LEU A 322 8.16 -23.63 -18.26
CA LEU A 322 6.88 -23.16 -18.75
C LEU A 322 6.10 -24.30 -19.42
N GLN A 323 4.91 -24.60 -18.94
CA GLN A 323 3.94 -25.48 -19.60
C GLN A 323 2.83 -24.66 -20.27
N ILE A 324 2.47 -24.99 -21.51
CA ILE A 324 1.39 -24.33 -22.25
C ILE A 324 0.29 -25.35 -22.51
N ILE A 325 -0.85 -25.20 -21.84
CA ILE A 325 -1.97 -26.14 -21.88
C ILE A 325 -3.08 -25.55 -22.75
N ASP A 326 -3.51 -26.29 -23.77
CA ASP A 326 -4.71 -25.99 -24.55
C ASP A 326 -5.96 -26.28 -23.72
N ILE A 327 -6.73 -25.24 -23.44
CA ILE A 327 -7.96 -25.24 -22.65
C ILE A 327 -9.20 -24.91 -23.50
N SER A 328 -9.09 -25.01 -24.83
CA SER A 328 -10.24 -24.82 -25.74
C SER A 328 -11.41 -25.77 -25.43
N ASN A 329 -11.11 -26.95 -24.88
CA ASN A 329 -12.07 -27.79 -24.17
C ASN A 329 -11.68 -27.88 -22.69
N PRO A 330 -12.30 -27.09 -21.79
CA PRO A 330 -11.93 -27.08 -20.37
C PRO A 330 -12.23 -28.40 -19.64
N SER A 331 -13.01 -29.30 -20.23
CA SER A 331 -13.25 -30.64 -19.67
C SER A 331 -12.21 -31.68 -20.09
N ASN A 332 -11.36 -31.38 -21.06
CA ASN A 332 -10.27 -32.26 -21.49
C ASN A 332 -9.09 -31.40 -21.98
N PRO A 333 -8.42 -30.67 -21.08
CA PRO A 333 -7.25 -29.87 -21.43
C PRO A 333 -6.10 -30.78 -21.91
N THR A 334 -5.24 -30.25 -22.77
CA THR A 334 -4.12 -31.01 -23.35
C THR A 334 -2.85 -30.15 -23.44
N LEU A 335 -1.67 -30.74 -23.30
CA LEU A 335 -0.42 -30.02 -23.51
C LEU A 335 -0.31 -29.55 -24.96
N LYS A 336 -0.12 -28.24 -25.14
CA LYS A 336 0.14 -27.62 -26.44
C LYS A 336 1.64 -27.57 -26.75
N GLY A 337 2.45 -27.24 -25.76
CA GLY A 337 3.90 -27.12 -25.84
C GLY A 337 4.49 -26.78 -24.48
N ASN A 338 5.82 -26.83 -24.36
CA ASN A 338 6.53 -26.46 -23.14
C ASN A 338 7.91 -25.88 -23.49
N TYR A 339 8.49 -25.16 -22.54
CA TYR A 339 9.87 -24.72 -22.56
C TYR A 339 10.51 -25.00 -21.20
N ASP A 340 11.54 -25.83 -21.20
CA ASP A 340 12.35 -26.13 -20.02
C ASP A 340 13.28 -24.94 -19.71
N THR A 341 13.00 -24.22 -18.63
CA THR A 341 13.85 -23.13 -18.14
C THR A 341 14.99 -23.69 -17.28
N SER A 342 16.08 -22.94 -17.11
CA SER A 342 17.26 -23.47 -16.41
C SER A 342 17.12 -23.52 -14.88
N GLY A 343 16.12 -22.83 -14.32
CA GLY A 343 15.95 -22.62 -12.90
C GLY A 343 14.62 -23.13 -12.35
N TYR A 344 14.08 -22.36 -11.40
CA TYR A 344 12.84 -22.68 -10.70
C TYR A 344 11.76 -21.69 -11.14
N ALA A 345 10.94 -22.08 -12.10
CA ALA A 345 9.86 -21.25 -12.58
C ALA A 345 8.77 -21.08 -11.51
N GLY A 346 8.67 -19.89 -10.92
CA GLY A 346 7.69 -19.56 -9.88
C GLY A 346 6.78 -18.37 -10.24
N GLY A 347 7.34 -17.32 -10.83
CA GLY A 347 6.58 -16.17 -11.33
C GLY A 347 6.26 -16.31 -12.81
N LEU A 348 5.08 -15.84 -13.23
CA LEU A 348 4.65 -15.88 -14.63
C LEU A 348 3.81 -14.65 -14.98
N GLN A 349 4.15 -13.99 -16.08
CA GLN A 349 3.22 -13.14 -16.79
C GLN A 349 3.36 -13.28 -18.31
N VAL A 350 2.24 -13.38 -19.01
CA VAL A 350 2.12 -13.38 -20.47
C VAL A 350 1.67 -12.02 -20.95
N VAL A 351 2.47 -11.40 -21.83
CA VAL A 351 2.17 -10.13 -22.49
C VAL A 351 2.49 -10.25 -23.98
N GLY A 352 1.45 -10.10 -24.82
CA GLY A 352 1.59 -10.26 -26.27
C GLY A 352 2.12 -11.65 -26.65
N ASN A 353 3.25 -11.70 -27.33
CA ASN A 353 3.90 -12.93 -27.81
C ASN A 353 4.96 -13.46 -26.84
N TYR A 354 5.05 -12.94 -25.62
CA TYR A 354 6.09 -13.33 -24.66
C TYR A 354 5.49 -13.81 -23.35
N ALA A 355 6.08 -14.88 -22.82
CA ALA A 355 5.94 -15.29 -21.43
C ALA A 355 7.20 -14.86 -20.66
N TYR A 356 7.00 -14.06 -19.62
CA TYR A 356 8.03 -13.60 -18.70
C TYR A 356 7.96 -14.48 -17.45
N VAL A 357 9.06 -15.14 -17.12
CA VAL A 357 9.14 -16.11 -16.05
C VAL A 357 10.20 -15.68 -15.04
N GLY A 358 9.81 -15.60 -13.78
CA GLY A 358 10.75 -15.51 -12.66
C GLY A 358 11.24 -16.91 -12.35
N ASP A 359 12.51 -17.17 -12.64
CA ASP A 359 13.08 -18.52 -12.72
C ASP A 359 14.06 -18.80 -11.56
N GLY A 360 13.77 -18.25 -10.38
CA GLY A 360 14.62 -18.36 -9.20
C GLY A 360 16.00 -17.76 -9.43
N TYR A 361 17.07 -18.49 -9.09
CA TYR A 361 18.44 -18.03 -9.29
C TYR A 361 18.90 -17.97 -10.77
N SER A 362 18.05 -18.34 -11.73
CA SER A 362 18.30 -18.06 -13.15
C SER A 362 17.77 -16.68 -13.58
N GLY A 363 17.19 -15.91 -12.67
CA GLY A 363 16.68 -14.58 -12.92
C GLY A 363 15.43 -14.54 -13.79
N LEU A 364 15.30 -13.49 -14.60
CA LEU A 364 14.19 -13.28 -15.52
C LEU A 364 14.44 -14.05 -16.84
N GLN A 365 13.51 -14.91 -17.23
CA GLN A 365 13.49 -15.56 -18.54
C GLN A 365 12.38 -14.95 -19.42
N ILE A 366 12.69 -14.62 -20.68
CA ILE A 366 11.73 -14.10 -21.66
C ILE A 366 11.59 -15.14 -22.77
N ILE A 367 10.43 -15.78 -22.84
CA ILE A 367 10.15 -16.89 -23.74
C ILE A 367 9.21 -16.40 -24.85
N ASP A 368 9.64 -16.53 -26.11
CA ASP A 368 8.80 -16.31 -27.28
C ASP A 368 7.79 -17.45 -27.42
N ILE A 369 6.51 -17.10 -27.32
CA ILE A 369 5.35 -18.00 -27.39
C ILE A 369 4.49 -17.72 -28.63
N SER A 370 5.03 -16.99 -29.62
CA SER A 370 4.33 -16.73 -30.90
C SER A 370 3.89 -18.02 -31.59
N ASN A 371 4.65 -19.10 -31.42
CA ASN A 371 4.20 -20.46 -31.69
C ASN A 371 4.09 -21.27 -30.38
N PRO A 372 2.87 -21.46 -29.84
CA PRO A 372 2.69 -22.14 -28.55
C PRO A 372 3.04 -23.63 -28.56
N THR A 373 3.25 -24.26 -29.73
CA THR A 373 3.71 -25.66 -29.80
C THR A 373 5.22 -25.80 -29.65
N THR A 374 5.97 -24.74 -29.93
CA THR A 374 7.44 -24.74 -29.92
C THR A 374 7.95 -23.40 -29.37
N PRO A 375 7.69 -23.10 -28.09
CA PRO A 375 8.21 -21.90 -27.46
C PRO A 375 9.75 -21.91 -27.46
N THR A 376 10.36 -20.73 -27.50
CA THR A 376 11.83 -20.56 -27.53
C THR A 376 12.28 -19.42 -26.65
N LEU A 377 13.42 -19.54 -25.98
CA LEU A 377 14.02 -18.42 -25.25
C LEU A 377 14.34 -17.26 -26.19
N LYS A 378 13.80 -16.09 -25.88
CA LYS A 378 14.07 -14.83 -26.58
C LYS A 378 15.28 -14.12 -26.01
N GLY A 379 15.37 -14.09 -24.68
CA GLY A 379 16.42 -13.46 -23.91
C GLY A 379 16.22 -13.73 -22.41
N ASN A 380 17.21 -13.36 -21.60
CA ASN A 380 17.16 -13.48 -20.16
C ASN A 380 17.94 -12.35 -19.49
N TYR A 381 17.71 -12.18 -18.20
CA TYR A 381 18.50 -11.31 -17.35
C TYR A 381 18.75 -12.00 -16.01
N ASP A 382 20.02 -12.21 -15.69
CA ASP A 382 20.47 -12.75 -14.41
C ASP A 382 20.29 -11.67 -13.32
N THR A 383 19.25 -11.83 -12.50
CA THR A 383 18.99 -10.94 -11.37
C THR A 383 19.93 -11.27 -10.21
N SER A 384 20.08 -10.37 -9.23
CA SER A 384 21.06 -10.56 -8.17
C SER A 384 20.61 -11.55 -7.09
N GLY A 385 19.31 -11.83 -6.98
CA GLY A 385 18.70 -12.72 -6.00
C GLY A 385 17.92 -13.86 -6.64
N TYR A 386 16.84 -14.26 -5.97
CA TYR A 386 15.93 -15.30 -6.44
C TYR A 386 14.69 -14.65 -7.05
N ALA A 387 14.57 -14.70 -8.38
CA ALA A 387 13.46 -14.12 -9.11
C ALA A 387 12.16 -14.91 -8.85
N GLY A 388 11.26 -14.31 -8.08
CA GLY A 388 9.93 -14.82 -7.77
C GLY A 388 8.84 -14.19 -8.63
N GLY A 389 7.81 -13.65 -7.98
CA GLY A 389 6.70 -12.98 -8.67
C GLY A 389 7.16 -11.74 -9.43
N LEU A 390 6.54 -11.50 -10.59
CA LEU A 390 6.89 -10.37 -11.45
C LEU A 390 5.64 -9.70 -12.02
N GLN A 391 5.80 -8.45 -12.45
CA GLN A 391 4.85 -7.79 -13.33
C GLN A 391 5.55 -7.02 -14.45
N VAL A 392 5.04 -7.15 -15.67
CA VAL A 392 5.40 -6.37 -16.84
C VAL A 392 4.41 -5.23 -17.02
N VAL A 393 4.94 -4.00 -17.08
CA VAL A 393 4.19 -2.78 -17.40
C VAL A 393 4.99 -1.97 -18.44
N GLY A 394 4.39 -1.79 -19.61
CA GLY A 394 5.07 -1.12 -20.72
C GLY A 394 6.37 -1.83 -21.12
N ASN A 395 7.48 -1.10 -21.08
CA ASN A 395 8.82 -1.58 -21.43
C ASN A 395 9.61 -2.13 -20.23
N TYR A 396 8.99 -2.31 -19.06
CA TYR A 396 9.68 -2.73 -17.86
C TYR A 396 9.09 -4.02 -17.28
N ALA A 397 9.98 -4.91 -16.86
CA ALA A 397 9.67 -6.02 -15.98
C ALA A 397 10.10 -5.67 -14.55
N TYR A 398 9.14 -5.63 -13.64
CA TYR A 398 9.33 -5.47 -12.21
C TYR A 398 9.38 -6.86 -11.59
N VAL A 399 10.50 -7.23 -10.99
CA VAL A 399 10.74 -8.58 -10.46
C VAL A 399 10.96 -8.49 -8.96
N ALA A 400 10.15 -9.22 -8.19
CA ALA A 400 10.41 -9.45 -6.77
C ALA A 400 11.51 -10.52 -6.66
N ASP A 401 12.69 -10.11 -6.19
CA ASP A 401 13.94 -10.85 -6.31
C ASP A 401 14.48 -11.29 -4.94
N TRP A 402 13.58 -11.73 -4.05
CA TRP A 402 13.89 -12.15 -2.68
C TRP A 402 14.70 -11.11 -1.91
N ASP A 403 15.93 -11.45 -1.52
CA ASP A 403 16.86 -10.65 -0.71
C ASP A 403 17.48 -9.49 -1.47
N SER A 404 17.29 -9.45 -2.79
CA SER A 404 17.64 -8.31 -3.63
C SER A 404 16.48 -7.32 -3.80
N GLY A 405 15.36 -7.53 -3.11
CA GLY A 405 14.21 -6.64 -3.14
C GLY A 405 13.52 -6.57 -4.49
N LEU A 406 13.21 -5.37 -4.96
CA LEU A 406 12.59 -5.11 -6.26
C LEU A 406 13.66 -4.80 -7.32
N GLN A 407 13.67 -5.55 -8.41
CA GLN A 407 14.48 -5.27 -9.60
C GLN A 407 13.60 -4.71 -10.73
N ILE A 408 14.07 -3.68 -11.43
CA ILE A 408 13.36 -3.03 -12.53
C ILE A 408 14.21 -3.20 -13.79
N ILE A 409 13.76 -4.06 -14.69
CA ILE A 409 14.50 -4.49 -15.88
C ILE A 409 13.84 -3.88 -17.11
N ASP A 410 14.63 -3.15 -17.89
CA ASP A 410 14.23 -2.68 -19.22
C ASP A 410 14.20 -3.87 -20.19
N ILE A 411 13.02 -4.10 -20.76
CA ILE A 411 12.71 -5.18 -21.71
C ILE A 411 12.30 -4.63 -23.08
N SER A 412 12.56 -3.35 -23.37
CA SER A 412 12.30 -2.74 -24.68
C SER A 412 12.98 -3.50 -25.83
N ASN A 413 14.15 -4.08 -25.55
CA ASN A 413 14.76 -5.12 -26.36
C ASN A 413 14.71 -6.47 -25.61
N PRO A 414 13.77 -7.37 -25.94
CA PRO A 414 13.61 -8.64 -25.23
C PRO A 414 14.74 -9.64 -25.47
N ILE A 415 15.66 -9.36 -26.40
CA ILE A 415 16.84 -10.22 -26.66
C ILE A 415 17.96 -9.89 -25.66
N THR A 416 18.08 -8.62 -25.27
CA THR A 416 19.12 -8.15 -24.35
C THR A 416 18.51 -7.22 -23.30
N PRO A 417 17.76 -7.77 -22.33
CA PRO A 417 17.22 -6.97 -21.24
C PRO A 417 18.34 -6.38 -20.38
N THR A 418 18.08 -5.25 -19.74
CA THR A 418 19.08 -4.57 -18.89
C THR A 418 18.46 -4.03 -17.62
N LEU A 419 19.17 -4.14 -16.49
CA LEU A 419 18.74 -3.49 -15.24
C LEU A 419 18.69 -1.97 -15.40
N LYS A 420 17.53 -1.40 -15.08
CA LYS A 420 17.29 0.04 -15.08
C LYS A 420 17.36 0.65 -13.69
N GLY A 421 16.90 -0.09 -12.67
CA GLY A 421 16.93 0.33 -11.28
C GLY A 421 16.60 -0.82 -10.34
N ASN A 422 16.83 -0.63 -9.05
CA ASN A 422 16.45 -1.57 -8.00
C ASN A 422 16.09 -0.84 -6.71
N TYR A 423 15.40 -1.55 -5.82
CA TYR A 423 15.07 -1.09 -4.48
C TYR A 423 15.17 -2.26 -3.51
N ASP A 424 16.04 -2.16 -2.51
CA ASP A 424 16.20 -3.16 -1.44
C ASP A 424 15.01 -3.10 -0.48
N THR A 425 14.13 -4.11 -0.53
CA THR A 425 13.13 -4.33 0.51
C THR A 425 13.79 -5.21 1.56
N SER A 426 13.89 -4.72 2.80
CA SER A 426 14.71 -5.30 3.88
C SER A 426 14.44 -6.77 4.28
N GLY A 427 13.60 -7.50 3.56
CA GLY A 427 13.37 -8.94 3.71
C GLY A 427 13.39 -9.69 2.38
N TYR A 428 12.37 -10.52 2.16
CA TYR A 428 12.25 -11.33 0.95
C TYR A 428 11.05 -10.86 0.14
N ALA A 429 11.31 -10.16 -0.96
CA ALA A 429 10.30 -9.77 -1.92
C ALA A 429 9.74 -11.00 -2.63
N MET A 430 8.45 -11.28 -2.44
CA MET A 430 7.79 -12.49 -2.98
C MET A 430 7.03 -12.21 -4.28
N VAL A 431 6.29 -11.09 -4.32
CA VAL A 431 5.47 -10.68 -5.46
C VAL A 431 5.39 -9.16 -5.52
N VAL A 432 5.26 -8.63 -6.73
CA VAL A 432 5.06 -7.21 -7.01
C VAL A 432 3.79 -6.99 -7.82
N GLN A 433 3.08 -5.89 -7.52
CA GLN A 433 2.03 -5.33 -8.35
C GLN A 433 2.29 -3.84 -8.57
N VAL A 434 2.29 -3.37 -9.81
CA VAL A 434 2.47 -1.97 -10.20
C VAL A 434 1.13 -1.38 -10.60
N VAL A 435 0.73 -0.30 -9.93
CA VAL A 435 -0.49 0.44 -10.21
C VAL A 435 -0.19 1.93 -10.24
N GLY A 436 -0.34 2.54 -11.42
CA GLY A 436 0.05 3.93 -11.63
C GLY A 436 1.53 4.11 -11.26
N ASN A 437 1.82 5.07 -10.39
CA ASN A 437 3.18 5.44 -9.99
C ASN A 437 3.80 4.57 -8.91
N TYR A 438 3.12 3.52 -8.44
CA TYR A 438 3.58 2.75 -7.28
C TYR A 438 3.71 1.27 -7.59
N ALA A 439 4.80 0.68 -7.12
CA ALA A 439 4.99 -0.75 -7.00
C ALA A 439 4.67 -1.17 -5.56
N TYR A 440 3.76 -2.12 -5.43
CA TYR A 440 3.31 -2.76 -4.19
C TYR A 440 3.99 -4.12 -4.10
N VAL A 441 4.96 -4.24 -3.19
CA VAL A 441 5.75 -5.46 -2.99
C VAL A 441 5.33 -6.12 -1.69
N ALA A 442 4.97 -7.40 -1.75
CA ALA A 442 4.78 -8.22 -0.56
C ALA A 442 6.14 -8.77 -0.12
N ASP A 443 6.65 -8.27 1.00
CA ASP A 443 7.92 -8.65 1.61
C ASP A 443 7.67 -9.48 2.88
N ASN A 444 8.36 -10.61 3.02
CA ASN A 444 8.14 -11.54 4.13
C ASN A 444 8.43 -10.92 5.52
N ASN A 445 9.46 -10.07 5.62
CA ASN A 445 9.87 -9.47 6.90
C ASN A 445 9.29 -8.07 7.10
N SER A 446 9.01 -7.37 6.01
CA SER A 446 8.67 -5.95 5.99
C SER A 446 7.20 -5.70 5.64
N GLY A 447 6.43 -6.76 5.37
CA GLY A 447 5.01 -6.68 4.98
C GLY A 447 4.83 -6.02 3.62
N LEU A 448 3.78 -5.18 3.49
CA LEU A 448 3.54 -4.43 2.26
C LEU A 448 4.53 -3.24 2.16
N GLN A 449 5.37 -3.26 1.14
CA GLN A 449 6.22 -2.14 0.74
C GLN A 449 5.57 -1.42 -0.44
N ILE A 450 5.49 -0.08 -0.36
CA ILE A 450 4.95 0.77 -1.43
C ILE A 450 6.09 1.65 -1.94
N ILE A 451 6.53 1.39 -3.16
CA ILE A 451 7.72 1.98 -3.77
C ILE A 451 7.27 2.89 -4.91
N ASP A 452 7.75 4.13 -4.91
CA ASP A 452 7.51 5.07 -6.03
C ASP A 452 8.35 4.64 -7.24
N VAL A 453 7.68 4.35 -8.34
CA VAL A 453 8.25 3.95 -9.63
C VAL A 453 7.84 4.91 -10.74
N SER A 454 7.40 6.11 -10.40
CA SER A 454 6.95 7.15 -11.35
C SER A 454 7.99 7.53 -12.39
N GLU A 455 9.28 7.37 -12.08
CA GLU A 455 10.36 7.64 -13.04
C GLU A 455 10.43 6.61 -14.19
N PHE A 456 9.85 5.43 -14.00
CA PHE A 456 9.82 4.33 -14.99
C PHE A 456 8.47 4.23 -15.72
N ASN A 457 7.51 5.09 -15.38
CA ASN A 457 6.25 5.14 -16.10
C ASN A 457 6.35 5.95 -17.38
N ASN A 458 5.61 5.51 -18.40
CA ASN A 458 5.39 6.28 -19.61
C ASN A 458 4.67 7.59 -19.27
N LYS A 459 5.33 8.71 -19.48
CA LYS A 459 4.82 10.06 -19.32
C LYS A 459 3.98 10.42 -20.54
N ALA A 460 2.94 11.22 -20.32
CA ALA A 460 2.15 11.71 -21.44
C ALA A 460 3.00 12.65 -22.32
N PRO A 461 2.84 12.59 -23.65
CA PRO A 461 3.49 13.55 -24.53
C PRO A 461 3.06 14.97 -24.17
N THR A 462 4.03 15.86 -24.13
CA THR A 462 3.87 17.30 -23.90
C THR A 462 3.96 18.06 -25.22
N ASN A 463 3.64 19.35 -25.21
CA ASN A 463 3.81 20.25 -26.36
C ASN A 463 3.13 19.76 -27.66
N LEU A 464 1.92 19.21 -27.57
CA LEU A 464 1.09 18.91 -28.75
C LEU A 464 0.69 20.22 -29.45
N THR A 465 1.30 20.52 -30.59
CA THR A 465 1.01 21.74 -31.35
C THR A 465 0.72 21.45 -32.82
N LEU A 466 -0.23 22.19 -33.39
CA LEU A 466 -0.46 22.25 -34.84
C LEU A 466 0.20 23.53 -35.38
N SER A 467 0.96 23.43 -36.46
CA SER A 467 1.70 24.59 -37.00
C SER A 467 0.81 25.68 -37.61
N THR A 468 -0.49 25.42 -37.74
CA THR A 468 -1.48 26.29 -38.40
C THR A 468 -2.81 26.21 -37.67
N SER A 469 -3.51 27.34 -37.60
CA SER A 469 -4.88 27.42 -37.02
C SER A 469 -5.94 27.80 -38.06
N ALA A 470 -5.54 27.96 -39.33
CA ALA A 470 -6.40 28.32 -40.43
C ALA A 470 -5.88 27.71 -41.74
N VAL A 471 -6.81 27.36 -42.63
CA VAL A 471 -6.53 26.82 -43.97
C VAL A 471 -7.31 27.66 -44.96
N ALA A 472 -6.66 28.08 -46.06
CA ALA A 472 -7.36 28.79 -47.13
C ALA A 472 -8.39 27.87 -47.80
N GLU A 473 -9.55 28.40 -48.17
CA GLU A 473 -10.51 27.63 -48.96
C GLU A 473 -9.98 27.33 -50.37
N ASN A 474 -10.55 26.30 -51.03
CA ASN A 474 -10.26 25.91 -52.42
C ASN A 474 -8.83 25.45 -52.72
N GLN A 475 -8.14 24.83 -51.75
CA GLN A 475 -6.82 24.23 -52.00
C GLN A 475 -6.93 22.89 -52.73
N ILE A 476 -5.86 22.53 -53.46
CA ILE A 476 -5.76 21.25 -54.16
C ILE A 476 -5.72 20.08 -53.16
N ILE A 477 -6.25 18.92 -53.58
CA ILE A 477 -6.20 17.69 -52.78
C ILE A 477 -4.73 17.32 -52.50
N GLY A 478 -4.44 16.99 -51.23
CA GLY A 478 -3.09 16.69 -50.76
C GLY A 478 -2.30 17.90 -50.23
N THR A 479 -2.91 19.10 -50.19
CA THR A 479 -2.29 20.27 -49.55
C THR A 479 -2.05 19.99 -48.07
N VAL A 480 -0.81 20.18 -47.61
CA VAL A 480 -0.45 20.10 -46.19
C VAL A 480 -1.12 21.25 -45.46
N VAL A 481 -2.07 20.93 -44.58
CA VAL A 481 -2.87 21.92 -43.85
C VAL A 481 -2.21 22.38 -42.55
N GLY A 482 -1.17 21.69 -42.10
CA GLY A 482 -0.40 21.95 -40.89
C GLY A 482 0.50 20.77 -40.56
N ASN A 483 1.51 21.00 -39.73
CA ASN A 483 2.35 19.97 -39.13
C ASN A 483 1.90 19.77 -37.68
N LEU A 484 1.67 18.52 -37.28
CA LEU A 484 1.52 18.16 -35.89
C LEU A 484 2.91 17.92 -35.31
N THR A 485 3.21 18.55 -34.18
CA THR A 485 4.42 18.27 -33.41
C THR A 485 4.05 17.93 -31.97
N THR A 486 4.83 17.06 -31.36
CA THR A 486 4.77 16.70 -29.93
C THR A 486 6.18 16.61 -29.39
N THR A 487 6.31 16.74 -28.07
CA THR A 487 7.52 16.38 -27.33
C THR A 487 7.14 15.28 -26.36
N ASP A 488 7.61 14.06 -26.60
CA ASP A 488 7.52 13.04 -25.56
C ASP A 488 8.68 13.21 -24.57
N PRO A 489 8.42 13.27 -23.25
CA PRO A 489 9.48 13.17 -22.26
C PRO A 489 10.22 11.83 -22.30
N ASP A 490 9.63 10.78 -22.87
CA ASP A 490 10.19 9.44 -22.95
C ASP A 490 10.98 9.22 -24.26
N THR A 491 12.08 8.47 -24.18
CA THR A 491 13.00 8.28 -25.31
C THR A 491 12.61 7.09 -26.17
N GLY A 492 12.30 7.33 -27.45
CA GLY A 492 12.24 6.28 -28.48
C GLY A 492 10.85 5.91 -29.02
N ASP A 493 9.80 6.65 -28.64
CA ASP A 493 8.43 6.26 -28.96
C ASP A 493 7.93 6.66 -30.36
N THR A 494 6.99 5.86 -30.87
CA THR A 494 6.26 6.12 -32.13
C THR A 494 4.93 6.79 -31.82
N PHE A 495 4.72 8.00 -32.33
CA PHE A 495 3.48 8.73 -32.11
C PHE A 495 2.33 8.19 -32.96
N THR A 496 1.25 7.72 -32.31
CA THR A 496 0.01 7.33 -33.00
C THR A 496 -1.12 8.25 -32.55
N TYR A 497 -1.75 8.95 -33.50
CA TYR A 497 -2.89 9.83 -33.25
C TYR A 497 -4.08 9.32 -34.07
N SER A 498 -5.26 9.24 -33.46
CA SER A 498 -6.49 8.69 -34.07
C SER A 498 -7.57 9.73 -34.26
#